data_AF-A0A2K8KBF2-F1
#
_entry.id   AF-A0A2K8KBF2-F1
#
_cell.length_a   1.000
_cell.length_b   1.000
_cell.length_c   1.000
_cell.angle_alpha   90.00
_cell.angle_beta   90.00
_cell.angle_gamma   90.00
#
_symmetry.space_group_name_H-M   'P 1'
#
loop_
_entity.id
_entity.type
_entity.pdbx_description
1 polymer ?
#
loop_
_entity_poly.entity_id
_entity_poly.type
_entity_poly.pdbx_seq_one_letter_code
_entity_poly.pdbx_strand_id
1 'polypeptide(L)' 'MILVLGVLIVVALILVLQPWKRRECRWRQDTRKLADGRVLFTCVACGAETALPKGREPRYCLAGEK' A
#
# COMPACT_ATOMS: atom_id res chain seq x y z
N MET A 1 -8.78 33.61 -14.89
CA MET A 1 -7.36 33.26 -14.72
C MET A 1 -7.06 32.69 -13.35
N ILE A 2 -7.43 33.36 -12.26
CA ILE A 2 -7.22 32.86 -10.88
C ILE A 2 -8.00 31.57 -10.61
N LEU A 3 -9.25 31.46 -11.09
CA LEU A 3 -10.07 30.24 -10.97
C LEU A 3 -9.43 29.01 -11.65
N VAL A 4 -8.89 29.20 -12.85
CA VAL A 4 -8.22 28.13 -13.62
C VAL A 4 -6.95 27.68 -12.89
N LEU A 5 -6.19 28.63 -12.35
CA LEU A 5 -4.99 28.36 -11.57
C LEU A 5 -5.31 27.59 -10.28
N GLY A 6 -6.39 27.96 -9.59
CA GLY A 6 -6.86 27.26 -8.39
C GLY A 6 -7.24 25.80 -8.66
N VAL A 7 -7.98 25.53 -9.74
CA VAL A 7 -8.35 24.16 -10.13
C VAL A 7 -7.11 23.33 -10.50
N LEU A 8 -6.16 23.91 -11.23
CA LEU A 8 -4.90 23.23 -11.57
C LEU A 8 -4.10 22.83 -10.32
N ILE A 9 -4.02 23.72 -9.32
CA ILE A 9 -3.32 23.42 -8.05
C ILE A 9 -4.02 22.29 -7.29
N VAL A 10 -5.35 22.32 -7.20
CA VAL A 10 -6.12 21.27 -6.52
C VAL A 10 -5.95 19.92 -7.24
N VAL A 11 -6.01 19.89 -8.57
CA VAL A 11 -5.79 18.66 -9.35
C VAL A 11 -4.35 18.15 -9.18
N ALA A 12 -3.35 19.03 -9.18
CA ALA A 12 -1.97 18.63 -8.94
C ALA A 12 -1.77 18.05 -7.53
N LEU A 13 -2.36 18.66 -6.50
CA LEU A 13 -2.34 18.15 -5.13
C LEU A 13 -3.00 16.77 -5.05
N ILE A 14 -4.16 16.58 -5.69
CA ILE A 14 -4.84 15.28 -5.74
C ILE A 14 -3.96 14.25 -6.44
N LEU A 15 -3.31 14.58 -7.55
CA LEU A 15 -2.45 13.65 -8.29
C LEU A 15 -1.17 13.26 -7.53
N VAL A 16 -0.58 14.19 -6.78
CA VAL A 16 0.62 13.96 -5.97
C VAL A 16 0.29 13.21 -4.67
N LEU A 17 -0.83 13.55 -4.03
CA LEU A 17 -1.28 12.92 -2.79
C LEU A 17 -2.05 11.62 -3.02
N GLN A 18 -2.61 11.39 -4.22
CA GLN A 18 -3.24 10.12 -4.53
C GLN A 18 -2.16 9.04 -4.55
N PRO A 19 -2.32 7.99 -3.73
CA PRO A 19 -1.42 6.87 -3.77
C PRO A 19 -1.74 6.02 -5.00
N TRP A 20 -1.15 6.38 -6.15
CA TRP A 20 -1.14 5.58 -7.38
C TRP A 20 -0.74 4.12 -7.12
N LYS A 21 0.01 3.88 -6.03
CA LYS A 21 0.45 2.57 -5.54
C LYS A 21 -0.64 1.64 -5.00
N ARG A 22 -1.89 2.09 -4.74
CA ARG A 22 -2.91 1.20 -4.14
C ARG A 22 -3.49 0.16 -5.11
N ARG A 23 -3.25 0.27 -6.43
CA ARG A 23 -3.84 -0.66 -7.44
C ARG A 23 -2.97 -1.88 -7.77
N GLU A 24 -1.67 -1.86 -7.48
CA GLU A 24 -0.74 -2.96 -7.81
C GLU A 24 -0.12 -3.58 -6.55
N CYS A 25 -0.94 -3.85 -5.53
CA CYS A 25 -0.39 -4.42 -4.30
C CYS A 25 0.01 -5.87 -4.51
N ARG A 26 1.33 -6.04 -4.70
CA ARG A 26 1.99 -7.33 -4.88
C ARG A 26 2.59 -7.77 -3.56
N TRP A 27 1.86 -8.62 -2.86
CA TRP A 27 2.32 -9.24 -1.62
C TRP A 27 3.32 -10.34 -1.91
N ARG A 28 4.49 -10.27 -1.27
CA ARG A 28 5.45 -11.37 -1.21
C ARG A 28 5.36 -12.00 0.17
N GLN A 29 5.27 -13.33 0.16
CA GLN A 29 5.39 -14.13 1.35
C GLN A 29 6.87 -14.28 1.69
N ASP A 30 7.27 -13.85 2.88
CA ASP A 30 8.64 -14.06 3.35
C ASP A 30 8.65 -15.23 4.35
N THR A 31 8.91 -16.43 3.85
CA THR A 31 8.95 -17.66 4.65
C THR A 31 10.12 -17.70 5.64
N ARG A 32 11.09 -16.77 5.52
CA ARG A 32 12.23 -16.68 6.45
C ARG A 32 11.86 -16.03 7.79
N LYS A 33 10.84 -15.17 7.82
CA LYS A 33 10.34 -14.53 9.04
C LYS A 33 9.07 -15.25 9.51
N LEU A 34 9.22 -16.50 9.90
CA LEU A 34 8.17 -17.27 10.54
C LEU A 34 8.18 -16.97 12.04
N ALA A 35 7.54 -15.87 12.45
CA ALA A 35 7.37 -15.54 13.86
C ALA A 35 6.11 -16.25 14.38
N ASP A 36 6.26 -17.13 15.37
CA ASP A 36 5.16 -17.73 16.15
C ASP A 36 4.05 -18.42 15.34
N GLY A 37 4.41 -19.08 14.23
CA GLY A 37 3.45 -19.77 13.35
C GLY A 37 2.66 -18.84 12.42
N ARG A 38 3.00 -17.55 12.38
CA ARG A 38 2.48 -16.59 11.41
C ARG A 38 3.51 -16.37 10.30
N VAL A 39 2.97 -16.06 9.13
CA VAL A 39 3.73 -15.79 7.92
C VAL A 39 3.75 -14.28 7.71
N LEU A 40 4.95 -13.71 7.60
CA LEU A 40 5.10 -12.32 7.26
C LEU A 40 4.88 -12.12 5.76
N PHE A 41 4.01 -11.18 5.42
CA PHE A 41 3.77 -10.71 4.07
C PHE A 41 4.26 -9.28 3.95
N THR A 42 5.12 -9.05 2.96
CA THR A 42 5.64 -7.72 2.66
C THR A 42 5.19 -7.33 1.26
N CYS A 43 4.54 -6.18 1.11
CA CYS A 43 4.13 -5.68 -0.17
C CYS A 43 5.32 -5.05 -0.90
N VAL A 44 5.67 -5.55 -2.08
CA VAL A 44 6.77 -5.01 -2.89
C VAL A 44 6.41 -3.63 -3.46
N ALA A 45 5.12 -3.38 -3.68
CA ALA A 45 4.65 -2.11 -4.21
C ALA A 45 4.65 -1.03 -3.12
N CYS A 46 4.00 -1.22 -1.98
CA CYS A 46 3.86 -0.17 -0.97
C CYS A 46 4.83 -0.27 0.21
N GLY A 47 5.52 -1.40 0.39
CA GLY A 47 6.39 -1.64 1.54
C GLY A 47 5.66 -1.97 2.84
N ALA A 48 4.33 -2.10 2.82
CA ALA A 48 3.57 -2.51 4.00
C ALA A 48 3.93 -3.96 4.40
N GLU A 49 4.05 -4.20 5.71
CA GLU A 49 4.33 -5.50 6.30
C GLU A 49 3.13 -5.95 7.14
N THR A 50 2.75 -7.21 7.05
CA THR A 50 1.68 -7.77 7.87
C THR A 50 1.95 -9.23 8.20
N ALA A 51 1.62 -9.66 9.41
CA ALA A 51 1.77 -11.03 9.85
C ALA A 51 0.40 -11.71 9.85
N LEU A 52 0.15 -12.62 8.90
CA LEU A 52 -1.09 -13.40 8.84
C LEU A 52 -0.80 -14.87 9.19
N PRO A 53 -1.79 -15.60 9.74
CA PRO A 53 -1.66 -17.04 9.94
C PRO A 53 -1.46 -17.78 8.61
N LYS A 54 -0.72 -18.88 8.65
CA LYS A 54 -0.43 -19.72 7.48
C LYS A 54 -1.73 -20.11 6.77
N GLY A 55 -1.82 -19.80 5.47
CA GLY A 55 -3.00 -20.07 4.64
C GLY A 55 -3.94 -18.89 4.40
N ARG A 56 -3.69 -17.71 5.01
CA ARG A 56 -4.33 -16.46 4.60
C ARG A 56 -3.35 -15.51 3.93
N GLU A 57 -3.74 -15.01 2.77
CA GLU A 57 -3.08 -13.91 2.07
C GLU A 57 -3.83 -12.60 2.31
N PRO A 58 -3.12 -11.47 2.44
CA PRO A 58 -3.75 -10.16 2.52
C PRO A 58 -4.43 -9.82 1.18
N ARG A 59 -5.77 -9.69 1.21
CA ARG A 59 -6.61 -9.36 0.04
C ARG A 59 -6.60 -7.87 -0.31
N TYR A 60 -6.14 -7.03 0.61
CA TYR A 60 -6.15 -5.57 0.47
C TYR A 60 -4.78 -5.00 0.76
N CYS A 61 -4.52 -3.82 0.21
CA CYS A 61 -3.27 -3.14 0.44
C CYS A 61 -3.29 -2.37 1.76
N LEU A 62 -2.42 -2.74 2.71
CA LEU A 62 -2.29 -2.08 4.02
C LEU A 62 -1.38 -0.84 3.95
N ALA A 63 -1.33 -0.19 2.78
CA ALA A 63 -0.52 1.02 2.59
C ALA A 63 -1.06 2.16 3.48
N GLY A 64 -0.26 2.60 4.45
CA GLY A 64 -0.63 3.67 5.38
C GLY A 64 -1.48 3.23 6.57
N GLU A 65 -1.62 1.92 6.81
CA GLU A 65 -2.11 1.41 8.10
C GLU A 65 -0.93 1.48 9.08
N LYS A 66 -0.78 2.64 9.73
CA LYS A 66 0.29 2.92 10.70
C LYS A 66 -0.33 3.49 11.96
#